data_AF-A0A844MJG0-F1
#
_entry.id   AF-A0A844MJG0-F1
#
_cell.length_a   1.000
_cell.length_b   1.000
_cell.length_c   1.000
_cell.angle_alpha   90.00
_cell.angle_beta   90.00
_cell.angle_gamma   90.00
#
_symmetry.space_group_name_H-M   'P 1'
#
loop_
_entity.id
_entity.type
_entity.pdbx_description
1 polymer ?
#
loop_
_entity_poly.entity_id
_entity_poly.type
_entity_poly.pdbx_seq_one_letter_code
_entity_poly.pdbx_strand_id
1 'polypeptide(L)'
;MAHGFSDKDLRGCSFRGADLTDANFFRSDIRGADFTNATLTGANFCQATAGIQPRQAMRLVFIAVVLSALLGLTAIFAIVFFGCVLFPLTVTPRKILSATLVSELFAVYILFNIPHNLKAALGTIAATGVIFGVIFGVTTGNFVGVSAGIVAAGIAVGFCTIAIAVSVIAVTMSEMLYGVLAVLVTACATIGTAIQGSLLGVTLGIPVVRFLRNDAILSLPKAEALSGTVMATAFGIAGAAMIVRYIVRQILAEDKTFSWMRKIAIAIMARLGTSFKGADLTHADFAHATLKNTDFTNAILKRTHFHLAQHLETAKVDNTILSHSQVRNVVVTKRVSKDSFAGCNLKGANLLGADLRNADFTEADISEATFECADLEGANLTKARAIKADFRQAKLTGACLEAWQIDKTTQLKDAICDYVYLAQKQLKRYPLYRKFVPEEFSIWAKQSRE
;
A
#
# COMPACT_ATOMS: atom_id res chain seq x y z
N MET A 1 20.20 -30.78 -15.05
CA MET A 1 20.05 -31.21 -13.64
C MET A 1 18.97 -30.34 -13.04
N ALA A 2 17.84 -30.90 -12.63
CA ALA A 2 16.87 -30.13 -11.84
C ALA A 2 17.60 -29.65 -10.58
N HIS A 3 17.79 -28.34 -10.44
CA HIS A 3 18.49 -27.80 -9.29
C HIS A 3 17.62 -28.01 -8.04
N GLY A 4 18.01 -28.99 -7.22
CA GLY A 4 17.31 -29.35 -5.98
C GLY A 4 17.63 -28.36 -4.86
N PHE A 5 16.72 -27.44 -4.60
CA PHE A 5 16.78 -26.43 -3.54
C PHE A 5 15.71 -26.62 -2.44
N SER A 6 14.96 -27.73 -2.50
CA SER A 6 13.92 -28.05 -1.52
C SER A 6 14.48 -28.00 -0.09
N ASP A 7 13.71 -27.41 0.81
CA ASP A 7 13.98 -27.31 2.25
C ASP A 7 15.32 -26.62 2.61
N LYS A 8 15.96 -25.92 1.67
CA LYS A 8 17.22 -25.19 1.91
C LYS A 8 16.99 -23.79 2.45
N ASP A 9 17.95 -23.34 3.25
CA ASP A 9 18.13 -21.92 3.58
C ASP A 9 18.95 -21.24 2.50
N LEU A 10 18.30 -20.41 1.70
CA LEU A 10 18.86 -19.68 0.56
C LEU A 10 18.81 -18.16 0.78
N ARG A 11 18.73 -17.73 2.04
CA ARG A 11 18.58 -16.32 2.37
C ARG A 11 19.76 -15.50 1.85
N GLY A 12 19.46 -14.51 1.02
CA GLY A 12 20.49 -13.61 0.47
C GLY A 12 21.33 -14.20 -0.65
N CYS A 13 21.05 -15.43 -1.09
CA CYS A 13 21.71 -16.00 -2.25
C CYS A 13 21.32 -15.24 -3.52
N SER A 14 22.26 -15.10 -4.44
CA SER A 14 22.00 -14.52 -5.75
C SER A 14 21.90 -15.62 -6.80
N PHE A 15 20.81 -15.58 -7.56
CA PHE A 15 20.49 -16.38 -8.72
C PHE A 15 20.23 -15.48 -9.94
N ARG A 16 20.81 -14.29 -9.93
CA ARG A 16 20.55 -13.26 -10.93
C ARG A 16 20.93 -13.75 -12.32
N GLY A 17 19.98 -13.67 -13.27
CA GLY A 17 20.18 -14.12 -14.64
C GLY A 17 20.42 -15.62 -14.80
N ALA A 18 20.26 -16.42 -13.74
CA ALA A 18 20.46 -17.85 -13.81
C ALA A 18 19.30 -18.52 -14.57
N ASP A 19 19.62 -19.58 -15.30
CA ASP A 19 18.62 -20.50 -15.82
C ASP A 19 18.31 -21.56 -14.76
N LEU A 20 17.10 -21.50 -14.25
CA LEU A 20 16.55 -22.30 -13.18
C LEU A 20 15.21 -22.91 -13.60
N THR A 21 15.05 -23.21 -14.90
CA THR A 21 13.90 -23.96 -15.40
C THR A 21 13.71 -25.26 -14.62
N ASP A 22 12.48 -25.50 -14.19
CA ASP A 22 12.05 -26.65 -13.37
C ASP A 22 12.83 -26.82 -12.05
N ALA A 23 13.51 -25.78 -11.57
CA ALA A 23 14.19 -25.82 -10.28
C ALA A 23 13.17 -25.96 -9.14
N ASN A 24 13.55 -26.72 -8.12
CA ASN A 24 12.66 -27.03 -7.00
C ASN A 24 13.09 -26.29 -5.74
N PHE A 25 12.33 -25.26 -5.35
CA PHE A 25 12.45 -24.43 -4.16
C PHE A 25 11.38 -24.74 -3.10
N PHE A 26 10.74 -25.92 -3.17
CA PHE A 26 9.69 -26.32 -2.23
C PHE A 26 10.13 -26.15 -0.78
N ARG A 27 9.32 -25.47 0.04
CA ARG A 27 9.58 -25.20 1.48
C ARG A 27 10.92 -24.51 1.81
N SER A 28 11.61 -23.96 0.81
CA SER A 28 12.88 -23.26 1.02
C SER A 28 12.66 -21.87 1.62
N ASP A 29 13.68 -21.38 2.34
CA ASP A 29 13.72 -20.00 2.84
C ASP A 29 14.54 -19.15 1.88
N ILE A 30 13.87 -18.35 1.06
CA ILE A 30 14.47 -17.52 0.01
C ILE A 30 14.44 -16.04 0.37
N ARG A 31 14.31 -15.68 1.65
CA ARG A 31 14.24 -14.27 2.08
C ARG A 31 15.51 -13.51 1.70
N GLY A 32 15.34 -12.43 0.94
CA GLY A 32 16.41 -11.59 0.41
C GLY A 32 17.19 -12.22 -0.74
N ALA A 33 16.75 -13.36 -1.28
CA ALA A 33 17.37 -13.95 -2.47
C ALA A 33 17.10 -13.11 -3.73
N ASP A 34 18.07 -13.04 -4.63
CA ASP A 34 17.99 -12.24 -5.86
C ASP A 34 17.83 -13.14 -7.10
N PHE A 35 16.62 -13.24 -7.64
CA PHE A 35 16.28 -13.89 -8.90
C PHE A 35 16.07 -12.88 -10.05
N THR A 36 16.64 -11.68 -9.95
CA THR A 36 16.46 -10.65 -10.98
C THR A 36 16.88 -11.19 -12.35
N ASN A 37 15.99 -11.07 -13.34
CA ASN A 37 16.15 -11.55 -14.71
C ASN A 37 16.47 -13.06 -14.85
N ALA A 38 16.18 -13.88 -13.83
CA ALA A 38 16.35 -15.33 -13.92
C ALA A 38 15.25 -15.97 -14.77
N THR A 39 15.57 -17.10 -15.41
CA THR A 39 14.57 -17.97 -16.03
C THR A 39 14.11 -18.99 -15.00
N LEU A 40 12.86 -18.91 -14.59
CA LEU A 40 12.25 -19.75 -13.54
C LEU A 40 11.00 -20.45 -14.07
N THR A 41 11.01 -20.78 -15.36
CA THR A 41 9.88 -21.43 -16.00
C THR A 41 9.63 -22.80 -15.37
N GLY A 42 8.39 -23.07 -14.96
CA GLY A 42 8.03 -24.32 -14.27
C GLY A 42 8.63 -24.50 -12.86
N ALA A 43 9.34 -23.50 -12.32
CA ALA A 43 9.98 -23.63 -11.01
C ALA A 43 8.96 -23.79 -9.87
N ASN A 44 9.26 -24.68 -8.93
CA ASN A 44 8.38 -24.96 -7.79
C ASN A 44 8.79 -24.16 -6.56
N PHE A 45 8.01 -23.15 -6.19
CA PHE A 45 8.13 -22.35 -4.96
C PHE A 45 7.00 -22.65 -3.96
N CYS A 46 6.31 -23.79 -4.09
CA CYS A 46 5.22 -24.15 -3.20
C CYS A 46 5.71 -24.18 -1.74
N GLN A 47 4.98 -23.52 -0.85
CA GLN A 47 5.34 -23.33 0.57
C GLN A 47 6.71 -22.63 0.82
N ALA A 48 7.34 -22.02 -0.18
CA ALA A 48 8.57 -21.27 0.02
C ALA A 48 8.30 -19.99 0.84
N THR A 49 9.29 -19.57 1.62
CA THR A 49 9.22 -18.33 2.40
C THR A 49 10.08 -17.26 1.73
N ALA A 50 9.42 -16.29 1.09
CA ALA A 50 10.05 -15.12 0.49
C ALA A 50 9.87 -13.86 1.37
N GLY A 51 10.62 -12.83 1.03
CA GLY A 51 10.57 -11.51 1.68
C GLY A 51 11.88 -11.07 2.26
N ILE A 52 11.83 -10.30 3.34
CA ILE A 52 13.02 -9.65 3.90
C ILE A 52 13.66 -10.53 4.98
N GLN A 53 14.98 -10.55 5.04
CA GLN A 53 15.68 -11.23 6.12
C GLN A 53 15.42 -10.55 7.48
N PRO A 54 15.19 -11.30 8.58
CA PRO A 54 14.88 -10.70 9.89
C PRO A 54 15.91 -9.65 10.36
N ARG A 55 17.20 -9.89 10.11
CA ARG A 55 18.27 -8.94 10.47
C ARG A 55 18.15 -7.62 9.69
N GLN A 56 17.81 -7.67 8.41
CA GLN A 56 17.64 -6.48 7.58
C GLN A 56 16.35 -5.74 7.93
N ALA A 57 15.27 -6.47 8.22
CA ALA A 57 14.01 -5.90 8.70
C ALA A 57 14.20 -5.12 10.01
N MET A 58 14.95 -5.67 10.97
CA MET A 58 15.27 -4.96 12.23
C MET A 58 16.09 -3.68 11.98
N ARG A 59 17.12 -3.75 11.12
CA ARG A 59 17.91 -2.57 10.74
C ARG A 59 17.04 -1.50 10.08
N LEU A 60 16.14 -1.89 9.19
CA LEU A 60 15.27 -0.98 8.46
C LEU A 60 14.32 -0.24 9.41
N VAL A 61 13.66 -0.97 10.32
CA VAL A 61 12.78 -0.36 11.32
C VAL A 61 13.55 0.55 12.26
N PHE A 62 14.75 0.14 12.69
CA PHE A 62 15.61 1.00 13.52
C PHE A 62 15.94 2.32 12.81
N ILE A 63 16.40 2.27 11.56
CA ILE A 63 16.71 3.48 10.77
C ILE A 63 15.45 4.35 10.61
N ALA A 64 14.30 3.76 10.31
CA ALA A 64 13.06 4.50 10.13
C ALA A 64 12.61 5.20 11.42
N VAL A 65 12.74 4.53 12.58
CA VAL A 65 12.46 5.10 13.90
C VAL A 65 13.43 6.24 14.23
N VAL A 66 14.73 6.06 14.01
CA VAL A 66 15.73 7.13 14.25
C VAL A 66 15.50 8.32 13.33
N LEU A 67 15.16 8.10 12.05
CA LEU A 67 14.87 9.18 11.11
C LEU A 67 13.60 9.95 11.50
N SER A 68 12.54 9.25 11.88
CA SER A 68 11.31 9.85 12.42
C SER A 68 11.60 10.67 13.68
N ALA A 69 12.45 10.15 14.58
CA ALA A 69 12.90 10.85 15.78
C ALA A 69 13.64 12.15 15.48
N LEU A 70 14.61 12.10 14.57
CA LEU A 70 15.41 13.27 14.18
C LEU A 70 14.52 14.35 13.53
N LEU A 71 13.62 13.95 12.62
CA LEU A 71 12.69 14.88 11.98
C LEU A 71 11.71 15.50 12.98
N GLY A 72 11.17 14.69 13.90
CA GLY A 72 10.33 15.18 15.00
C GLY A 72 11.05 16.21 15.86
N LEU A 73 12.32 15.95 16.23
CA LEU A 73 13.13 16.88 17.02
C LEU A 73 13.39 18.18 16.26
N THR A 74 13.70 18.11 14.97
CA THR A 74 13.90 19.33 14.14
C THR A 74 12.62 20.15 13.99
N ALA A 75 11.45 19.51 13.87
CA ALA A 75 10.17 20.19 13.79
C ALA A 75 9.82 20.91 15.10
N ILE A 76 10.04 20.26 16.25
CA ILE A 76 9.85 20.87 17.57
C ILE A 76 10.82 22.04 17.76
N PHE A 77 12.11 21.86 17.42
CA PHE A 77 13.10 22.93 17.51
C PHE A 77 12.72 24.13 16.65
N ALA A 78 12.27 23.90 15.41
CA ALA A 78 11.77 24.97 14.54
C ALA A 78 10.58 25.70 15.20
N ILE A 79 9.57 24.98 15.67
CA ILE A 79 8.39 25.57 16.34
C ILE A 79 8.81 26.43 17.54
N VAL A 80 9.68 25.91 18.41
CA VAL A 80 10.12 26.61 19.64
C VAL A 80 11.01 27.80 19.31
N PHE A 81 12.01 27.63 18.44
CA PHE A 81 12.90 28.70 17.99
C PHE A 81 12.09 29.84 17.36
N PHE A 82 11.18 29.55 16.44
CA PHE A 82 10.35 30.58 15.80
C PHE A 82 9.34 31.19 16.77
N GLY A 83 8.77 30.41 17.69
CA GLY A 83 7.91 30.92 18.75
C GLY A 83 8.64 31.96 19.62
N CYS A 84 9.90 31.69 20.01
CA CYS A 84 10.70 32.62 20.78
C CYS A 84 11.16 33.87 19.99
N VAL A 85 11.43 33.72 18.69
CA VAL A 85 11.84 34.84 17.82
C VAL A 85 10.67 35.78 17.52
N LEU A 86 9.48 35.23 17.20
CA LEU A 86 8.30 36.00 16.81
C LEU A 86 7.53 36.57 18.01
N PHE A 87 7.57 35.90 19.17
CA PHE A 87 6.85 36.31 20.38
C PHE A 87 7.86 36.52 21.53
N PRO A 88 8.27 37.76 21.84
CA PRO A 88 8.99 38.04 23.09
C PRO A 88 8.14 37.58 24.28
N LEU A 89 8.79 36.99 25.29
CA LEU A 89 8.23 36.31 26.47
C LEU A 89 7.31 37.19 27.37
N THR A 90 6.18 37.67 26.85
CA THR A 90 5.11 38.33 27.63
C THR A 90 3.81 37.51 27.62
N VAL A 91 3.91 36.19 27.47
CA VAL A 91 2.75 35.30 27.43
C VAL A 91 2.32 34.93 28.85
N THR A 92 1.17 35.43 29.29
CA THR A 92 0.57 35.06 30.58
C THR A 92 -0.12 33.69 30.51
N PRO A 93 -0.11 32.88 31.60
CA PRO A 93 -0.62 31.50 31.61
C PRO A 93 -2.07 31.33 31.09
N ARG A 94 -2.93 32.32 31.34
CA ARG A 94 -4.33 32.33 30.85
C ARG A 94 -4.44 32.36 29.32
N LYS A 95 -3.48 32.98 28.61
CA LYS A 95 -3.49 33.06 27.14
C LYS A 95 -3.06 31.75 26.47
N ILE A 96 -2.24 30.94 27.16
CA ILE A 96 -1.82 29.61 26.70
C ILE A 96 -3.00 28.63 26.81
N LEU A 97 -3.72 28.66 27.94
CA LEU A 97 -4.85 27.76 28.18
C LEU A 97 -5.99 27.97 27.18
N SER A 98 -6.28 29.22 26.79
CA SER A 98 -7.28 29.51 25.75
C SER A 98 -6.84 29.05 24.35
N ALA A 99 -5.55 29.15 24.03
CA ALA A 99 -5.02 28.70 22.74
C ALA A 99 -5.02 27.16 22.63
N THR A 100 -4.73 26.46 23.73
CA THR A 100 -4.77 24.99 23.76
C THR A 100 -6.19 24.44 23.66
N LEU A 101 -7.17 25.06 24.35
CA LEU A 101 -8.58 24.64 24.30
C LEU A 101 -9.21 24.85 22.91
N VAL A 102 -8.85 25.95 22.24
CA VAL A 102 -9.28 26.22 20.85
C VAL A 102 -8.60 25.27 19.86
N SER A 103 -7.33 24.94 20.07
CA SER A 103 -6.61 23.92 19.28
C SER A 103 -7.23 22.52 19.45
N GLU A 104 -7.73 22.16 20.63
CA GLU A 104 -8.39 20.88 20.90
C GLU A 104 -9.78 20.79 20.25
N LEU A 105 -10.60 21.83 20.39
CA LEU A 105 -11.89 21.92 19.68
C LEU A 105 -11.70 21.85 18.16
N PHE A 106 -10.60 22.43 17.65
CA PHE A 106 -10.22 22.37 16.24
C PHE A 106 -9.73 20.98 15.81
N ALA A 107 -8.94 20.29 16.63
CA ALA A 107 -8.52 18.91 16.37
C ALA A 107 -9.72 17.95 16.34
N VAL A 108 -10.70 18.13 17.23
CA VAL A 108 -11.97 17.39 17.24
C VAL A 108 -12.82 17.71 16.02
N TYR A 109 -12.90 18.98 15.61
CA TYR A 109 -13.60 19.40 14.39
C TYR A 109 -12.98 18.80 13.13
N ILE A 110 -11.65 18.75 13.03
CA ILE A 110 -10.93 18.08 11.94
C ILE A 110 -11.25 16.58 11.95
N LEU A 111 -11.25 15.93 13.12
CA LEU A 111 -11.58 14.52 13.28
C LEU A 111 -12.99 14.16 12.80
N PHE A 112 -13.97 15.07 13.01
CA PHE A 112 -15.36 14.88 12.57
C PHE A 112 -15.60 15.23 11.08
N ASN A 113 -14.80 16.11 10.48
CA ASN A 113 -15.01 16.58 9.09
C ASN A 113 -14.09 15.93 8.04
N ILE A 114 -13.11 15.11 8.45
CA ILE A 114 -12.20 14.39 7.54
C ILE A 114 -12.84 13.35 6.60
N PRO A 115 -14.09 12.83 6.74
CA PRO A 115 -14.52 11.72 5.88
C PRO A 115 -14.48 12.01 4.36
N HIS A 116 -14.39 13.27 3.90
CA HIS A 116 -14.56 13.55 2.47
C HIS A 116 -13.44 14.26 1.70
N ASN A 117 -12.42 14.90 2.29
CA ASN A 117 -11.27 15.42 1.50
C ASN A 117 -10.10 15.97 2.33
N LEU A 118 -9.00 15.21 2.44
CA LEU A 118 -7.78 15.64 3.15
C LEU A 118 -7.07 16.82 2.45
N LYS A 119 -7.20 16.97 1.13
CA LYS A 119 -6.70 18.15 0.40
C LYS A 119 -7.39 19.44 0.87
N ALA A 120 -8.70 19.36 1.14
CA ALA A 120 -9.45 20.47 1.71
C ALA A 120 -9.06 20.71 3.17
N ALA A 121 -8.84 19.64 3.96
CA ALA A 121 -8.40 19.76 5.35
C ALA A 121 -6.98 20.36 5.49
N LEU A 122 -6.03 19.98 4.63
CA LEU A 122 -4.69 20.59 4.58
C LEU A 122 -4.74 22.06 4.14
N GLY A 123 -5.61 22.37 3.17
CA GLY A 123 -5.87 23.74 2.72
C GLY A 123 -6.52 24.60 3.80
N THR A 124 -7.46 24.07 4.58
CA THR A 124 -8.10 24.79 5.69
C THR A 124 -7.14 25.01 6.85
N ILE A 125 -6.24 24.07 7.17
CA ILE A 125 -5.18 24.24 8.19
C ILE A 125 -4.22 25.37 7.79
N ALA A 126 -3.77 25.41 6.52
CA ALA A 126 -2.91 26.48 6.03
C ALA A 126 -3.64 27.83 6.02
N ALA A 127 -4.90 27.88 5.56
CA ALA A 127 -5.69 29.09 5.51
C ALA A 127 -6.03 29.64 6.90
N THR A 128 -6.37 28.77 7.87
CA THR A 128 -6.65 29.19 9.25
C THR A 128 -5.39 29.61 10.00
N GLY A 129 -4.24 29.00 9.76
CA GLY A 129 -2.96 29.44 10.31
C GLY A 129 -2.58 30.86 9.86
N VAL A 130 -2.85 31.19 8.59
CA VAL A 130 -2.67 32.55 8.06
C VAL A 130 -3.68 33.52 8.69
N ILE A 131 -4.95 33.15 8.78
CA ILE A 131 -6.00 33.99 9.40
C ILE A 131 -5.70 34.26 10.89
N PHE A 132 -5.26 33.25 11.64
CA PHE A 132 -4.86 33.42 13.06
C PHE A 132 -3.64 34.33 13.21
N GLY A 133 -2.64 34.18 12.34
CA GLY A 133 -1.46 35.05 12.30
C GLY A 133 -1.82 36.51 12.00
N VAL A 134 -2.78 36.75 11.10
CA VAL A 134 -3.26 38.09 10.75
C VAL A 134 -4.08 38.71 11.89
N ILE A 135 -5.05 38.00 12.47
CA ILE A 135 -5.88 38.50 13.58
C ILE A 135 -5.01 38.81 14.82
N PHE A 136 -4.02 37.97 15.11
CA PHE A 136 -3.09 38.21 16.23
C PHE A 136 -2.12 39.37 15.95
N GLY A 137 -1.63 39.52 14.72
CA GLY A 137 -0.78 40.65 14.31
C GLY A 137 -1.50 42.00 14.40
N VAL A 138 -2.78 42.04 13.99
CA VAL A 138 -3.64 43.24 14.10
C VAL A 138 -3.90 43.61 15.56
N THR A 139 -4.06 42.63 16.45
CA THR A 139 -4.33 42.87 17.88
C THR A 139 -3.09 43.23 18.71
N THR A 140 -1.88 42.95 18.22
CA THR A 140 -0.62 43.21 18.95
C THR A 140 0.23 44.35 18.37
N GLY A 141 -0.13 44.91 17.20
CA GLY A 141 0.46 46.13 16.65
C GLY A 141 1.81 45.99 15.95
N ASN A 142 2.38 44.79 15.84
CA ASN A 142 3.71 44.54 15.26
C ASN A 142 3.65 44.03 13.82
N PHE A 143 3.51 44.93 12.84
CA PHE A 143 3.40 44.57 11.42
C PHE A 143 4.69 43.99 10.79
N VAL A 144 5.89 44.36 11.28
CA VAL A 144 7.17 43.83 10.76
C VAL A 144 7.37 42.34 11.11
N GLY A 145 6.72 41.84 12.16
CA GLY A 145 6.73 40.42 12.53
C GLY A 145 5.78 39.55 11.70
N VAL A 146 4.83 40.14 10.97
CA VAL A 146 3.76 39.41 10.28
C VAL A 146 4.25 38.77 8.97
N SER A 147 5.09 39.46 8.18
CA SER A 147 5.66 38.91 6.95
C SER A 147 6.71 37.83 7.22
N ALA A 148 7.57 38.05 8.22
CA ALA A 148 8.51 37.05 8.72
C ALA A 148 7.78 35.86 9.38
N GLY A 149 6.66 36.14 10.08
CA GLY A 149 5.82 35.14 10.74
C GLY A 149 5.09 34.22 9.77
N ILE A 150 4.58 34.74 8.64
CA ILE A 150 3.91 33.91 7.60
C ILE A 150 4.93 32.97 6.93
N VAL A 151 6.11 33.47 6.57
CA VAL A 151 7.17 32.65 5.95
C VAL A 151 7.69 31.59 6.93
N ALA A 152 7.92 31.97 8.19
CA ALA A 152 8.37 31.06 9.23
C ALA A 152 7.32 29.99 9.60
N ALA A 153 6.04 30.38 9.70
CA ALA A 153 4.95 29.44 9.91
C ALA A 153 4.83 28.44 8.74
N GLY A 154 5.00 28.90 7.51
CA GLY A 154 5.06 28.03 6.33
C GLY A 154 6.19 27.00 6.39
N ILE A 155 7.39 27.41 6.81
CA ILE A 155 8.54 26.50 6.98
C ILE A 155 8.31 25.49 8.11
N ALA A 156 7.80 25.93 9.26
CA ALA A 156 7.51 25.05 10.40
C ALA A 156 6.42 24.02 10.07
N VAL A 157 5.33 24.44 9.40
CA VAL A 157 4.28 23.54 8.89
C VAL A 157 4.87 22.55 7.87
N GLY A 158 5.78 23.02 7.00
CA GLY A 158 6.54 22.16 6.08
C GLY A 158 7.29 21.04 6.80
N PHE A 159 8.08 21.36 7.83
CA PHE A 159 8.80 20.35 8.61
C PHE A 159 7.87 19.38 9.34
N CYS A 160 6.78 19.87 9.93
CA CYS A 160 5.79 19.02 10.60
C CYS A 160 5.11 18.05 9.63
N THR A 161 4.73 18.50 8.43
CA THR A 161 4.08 17.62 7.45
C THR A 161 5.03 16.52 6.94
N ILE A 162 6.31 16.84 6.72
CA ILE A 162 7.34 15.85 6.35
C ILE A 162 7.57 14.87 7.50
N ALA A 163 7.70 15.35 8.75
CA ALA A 163 7.90 14.50 9.91
C ALA A 163 6.73 13.52 10.13
N ILE A 164 5.49 13.99 9.96
CA ILE A 164 4.29 13.14 10.03
C ILE A 164 4.30 12.11 8.89
N ALA A 165 4.58 12.53 7.65
CA ALA A 165 4.62 11.61 6.51
C ALA A 165 5.68 10.51 6.68
N VAL A 166 6.89 10.86 7.13
CA VAL A 166 7.96 9.88 7.40
C VAL A 166 7.58 8.95 8.55
N SER A 167 6.93 9.46 9.60
CA SER A 167 6.46 8.65 10.72
C SER A 167 5.36 7.67 10.30
N VAL A 168 4.42 8.10 9.46
CA VAL A 168 3.40 7.21 8.87
C VAL A 168 4.08 6.12 8.04
N ILE A 169 5.05 6.47 7.19
CA ILE A 169 5.78 5.47 6.39
C ILE A 169 6.54 4.49 7.30
N ALA A 170 7.21 4.97 8.35
CA ALA A 170 7.91 4.11 9.30
C ALA A 170 6.97 3.13 10.03
N VAL A 171 5.82 3.61 10.51
CA VAL A 171 4.82 2.78 11.20
C VAL A 171 4.21 1.77 10.23
N THR A 172 3.87 2.18 9.01
CA THR A 172 3.32 1.26 8.00
C THR A 172 4.31 0.15 7.66
N MET A 173 5.60 0.46 7.52
CA MET A 173 6.63 -0.55 7.30
C MET A 173 6.76 -1.51 8.47
N SER A 174 6.71 -1.01 9.71
CA SER A 174 6.75 -1.85 10.92
C SER A 174 5.56 -2.82 10.98
N GLU A 175 4.34 -2.32 10.74
CA GLU A 175 3.12 -3.14 10.69
C GLU A 175 3.16 -4.15 9.55
N MET A 176 3.62 -3.75 8.35
CA MET A 176 3.81 -4.68 7.23
C MET A 176 4.83 -5.77 7.57
N LEU A 177 5.90 -5.47 8.32
CA LEU A 177 6.97 -6.41 8.68
C LEU A 177 6.64 -7.36 9.84
N TYR A 178 5.98 -6.87 10.89
CA TYR A 178 5.80 -7.60 12.15
C TYR A 178 4.33 -7.77 12.57
N GLY A 179 3.38 -7.16 11.86
CA GLY A 179 1.96 -7.18 12.21
C GLY A 179 1.73 -6.63 13.62
N VAL A 180 0.88 -7.30 14.40
CA VAL A 180 0.43 -6.88 15.74
C VAL A 180 1.58 -6.57 16.71
N LEU A 181 2.76 -7.17 16.54
CA LEU A 181 3.94 -6.94 17.38
C LEU A 181 4.55 -5.53 17.18
N ALA A 182 4.23 -4.85 16.08
CA ALA A 182 4.71 -3.49 15.75
C ALA A 182 4.15 -2.40 16.69
N VAL A 183 3.01 -2.66 17.34
CA VAL A 183 2.31 -1.72 18.23
C VAL A 183 3.19 -1.31 19.42
N LEU A 184 4.00 -2.22 19.97
CA LEU A 184 4.90 -1.94 21.08
C LEU A 184 6.11 -1.07 20.65
N VAL A 185 6.69 -1.35 19.47
CA VAL A 185 7.86 -0.62 18.95
C VAL A 185 7.48 0.80 18.53
N THR A 186 6.30 0.96 17.93
CA THR A 186 5.80 2.27 17.46
C THR A 186 5.27 3.14 18.60
N ALA A 187 4.72 2.55 19.68
CA ALA A 187 4.38 3.27 20.91
C ALA A 187 5.64 3.83 21.61
N CYS A 188 6.75 3.09 21.66
CA CYS A 188 7.99 3.60 22.26
C CYS A 188 8.64 4.72 21.41
N ALA A 189 8.56 4.65 20.08
CA ALA A 189 9.14 5.64 19.17
C ALA A 189 8.39 6.99 19.16
N THR A 190 7.06 6.98 19.25
CA THR A 190 6.26 8.22 19.28
C THR A 190 6.29 8.91 20.65
N ILE A 191 6.47 8.16 21.73
CA ILE A 191 6.54 8.69 23.10
C ILE A 191 7.96 9.25 23.40
N GLY A 192 9.03 8.56 22.99
CA GLY A 192 10.40 8.97 23.34
C GLY A 192 10.89 10.25 22.64
N THR A 193 10.44 10.48 21.41
CA THR A 193 10.91 11.58 20.53
C THR A 193 10.31 12.93 20.90
N ALA A 194 9.12 12.93 21.46
CA ALA A 194 8.40 14.14 21.84
C ALA A 194 8.74 14.63 23.26
N ILE A 195 9.08 13.72 24.20
CA ILE A 195 9.49 14.09 25.56
C ILE A 195 10.90 14.71 25.57
N GLN A 196 11.85 14.18 24.78
CA GLN A 196 13.20 14.75 24.70
C GLN A 196 13.29 15.99 23.80
N GLY A 197 12.53 16.03 22.69
CA GLY A 197 12.54 17.17 21.77
C GLY A 197 11.98 18.47 22.38
N SER A 198 10.97 18.36 23.23
CA SER A 198 10.39 19.51 23.94
C SER A 198 11.34 20.06 25.02
N LEU A 199 12.03 19.20 25.76
CA LEU A 199 12.99 19.60 26.79
C LEU A 199 14.26 20.21 26.18
N LEU A 200 14.79 19.61 25.10
CA LEU A 200 16.00 20.09 24.40
C LEU A 200 15.73 21.34 23.56
N GLY A 201 14.57 21.45 22.92
CA GLY A 201 14.20 22.64 22.13
C GLY A 201 14.03 23.89 23.00
N VAL A 202 13.43 23.74 24.19
CA VAL A 202 13.29 24.82 25.16
C VAL A 202 14.64 25.16 25.81
N THR A 203 15.47 24.17 26.15
CA THR A 203 16.77 24.40 26.81
C THR A 203 17.84 24.96 25.88
N LEU A 204 17.86 24.58 24.59
CA LEU A 204 18.85 25.05 23.60
C LEU A 204 18.35 26.24 22.77
N GLY A 205 17.06 26.33 22.46
CA GLY A 205 16.50 27.41 21.64
C GLY A 205 16.51 28.76 22.34
N ILE A 206 16.24 28.80 23.65
CA ILE A 206 16.24 30.03 24.44
C ILE A 206 17.62 30.71 24.47
N PRO A 207 18.75 30.01 24.73
CA PRO A 207 20.09 30.59 24.65
C PRO A 207 20.45 31.13 23.26
N VAL A 208 20.13 30.40 22.18
CA VAL A 208 20.46 30.82 20.80
C VAL A 208 19.72 32.10 20.41
N VAL A 209 18.42 32.20 20.74
CA VAL A 209 17.64 33.42 20.48
C VAL A 209 18.17 34.60 21.30
N ARG A 210 18.60 34.38 22.54
CA ARG A 210 19.21 35.41 23.39
C ARG A 210 20.57 35.87 22.87
N PHE A 211 21.40 34.97 22.35
CA PHE A 211 22.67 35.30 21.69
C PHE A 211 22.45 36.14 20.42
N LEU A 212 21.46 35.79 19.60
CA LEU A 212 21.12 36.54 18.39
C LEU A 212 20.50 37.92 18.68
N ARG A 213 19.82 38.10 19.83
CA ARG A 213 19.15 39.35 20.21
C ARG A 213 20.01 40.26 21.11
N ASN A 214 21.15 39.77 21.61
CA ASN A 214 22.06 40.49 22.51
C ASN A 214 21.39 40.93 23.85
N ASP A 215 20.52 40.09 24.41
CA ASP A 215 19.82 40.36 25.69
C ASP A 215 20.66 39.88 26.90
N ALA A 216 20.92 40.76 27.88
CA ALA A 216 21.91 40.53 28.96
C ALA A 216 21.36 40.02 30.31
N ILE A 217 20.08 39.68 30.47
CA ILE A 217 19.50 39.42 31.81
C ILE A 217 19.24 37.93 32.08
N LEU A 218 19.91 37.43 33.12
CA LEU A 218 19.82 36.07 33.66
C LEU A 218 18.56 35.91 34.53
N SER A 219 17.50 35.29 33.99
CA SER A 219 16.60 34.47 34.80
C SER A 219 16.12 33.27 33.99
N LEU A 220 16.36 32.08 34.55
CA LEU A 220 15.82 30.81 34.06
C LEU A 220 14.29 30.84 34.23
N PRO A 221 13.50 30.29 33.29
CA PRO A 221 12.05 30.23 33.46
C PRO A 221 11.72 29.46 34.74
N LYS A 222 10.84 30.04 35.59
CA LYS A 222 10.32 29.38 36.79
C LYS A 222 9.71 28.03 36.40
N ALA A 223 9.88 27.01 37.25
CA ALA A 223 9.44 25.62 37.03
C ALA A 223 7.97 25.45 36.60
N GLU A 224 7.11 26.44 36.86
CA GLU A 224 5.70 26.50 36.44
C GLU A 224 5.50 26.59 34.92
N ALA A 225 6.44 27.16 34.15
CA ALA A 225 6.36 27.15 32.68
C ALA A 225 6.67 25.77 32.07
N LEU A 226 7.35 24.90 32.84
CA LEU A 226 7.74 23.55 32.44
C LEU A 226 6.57 22.57 32.57
N SER A 227 5.69 22.72 33.57
CA SER A 227 4.56 21.80 33.77
C SER A 227 3.45 21.97 32.72
N GLY A 228 3.15 23.21 32.31
CA GLY A 228 2.17 23.51 31.27
C GLY A 228 2.61 23.08 29.86
N THR A 229 3.91 23.21 29.55
CA THR A 229 4.48 22.74 28.28
C THR A 229 4.53 21.21 28.22
N VAL A 230 4.88 20.54 29.31
CA VAL A 230 4.89 19.06 29.39
C VAL A 230 3.47 18.49 29.22
N MET A 231 2.45 19.05 29.86
CA MET A 231 1.05 18.61 29.70
C MET A 231 0.55 18.82 28.26
N ALA A 232 0.75 20.00 27.67
CA ALA A 232 0.34 20.28 26.29
C ALA A 232 1.05 19.36 25.27
N THR A 233 2.31 19.01 25.51
CA THR A 233 3.03 18.04 24.67
C THR A 233 2.45 16.63 24.80
N ALA A 234 2.08 16.17 26.00
CA ALA A 234 1.51 14.83 26.22
C ALA A 234 0.19 14.61 25.46
N PHE A 235 -0.72 15.59 25.48
CA PHE A 235 -2.01 15.50 24.76
C PHE A 235 -1.85 15.62 23.25
N GLY A 236 -0.94 16.48 22.76
CA GLY A 236 -0.60 16.56 21.34
C GLY A 236 -0.04 15.25 20.77
N ILE A 237 0.77 14.54 21.56
CA ILE A 237 1.34 13.23 21.18
C ILE A 237 0.24 12.17 21.02
N ALA A 238 -0.72 12.11 21.96
CA ALA A 238 -1.82 11.15 21.90
C ALA A 238 -2.70 11.37 20.66
N GLY A 239 -3.04 12.63 20.36
CA GLY A 239 -3.79 12.99 19.15
C GLY A 239 -3.05 12.63 17.86
N ALA A 240 -1.76 12.97 17.77
CA ALA A 240 -0.93 12.63 16.61
C ALA A 240 -0.79 11.11 16.40
N ALA A 241 -0.61 10.34 17.48
CA ALA A 241 -0.50 8.89 17.42
C ALA A 241 -1.81 8.23 16.91
N MET A 242 -2.97 8.74 17.34
CA MET A 242 -4.27 8.29 16.87
C MET A 242 -4.45 8.55 15.36
N ILE A 243 -4.06 9.73 14.88
CA ILE A 243 -4.11 10.10 13.46
C ILE A 243 -3.18 9.20 12.63
N VAL A 244 -1.93 9.00 13.06
CA VAL A 244 -0.98 8.11 12.38
C VAL A 244 -1.54 6.69 12.29
N ARG A 245 -2.09 6.16 13.38
CA ARG A 245 -2.69 4.82 13.42
C ARG A 245 -3.89 4.69 12.49
N TYR A 246 -4.72 5.72 12.39
CA TYR A 246 -5.82 5.77 11.44
C TYR A 246 -5.33 5.74 9.99
N ILE A 247 -4.35 6.60 9.64
CA ILE A 247 -3.77 6.66 8.30
C ILE A 247 -3.11 5.32 7.93
N VAL A 248 -2.38 4.70 8.86
CA VAL A 248 -1.75 3.39 8.66
C VAL A 248 -2.78 2.31 8.36
N ARG A 249 -3.90 2.28 9.09
CA ARG A 249 -5.00 1.35 8.81
C ARG A 249 -5.58 1.54 7.41
N GLN A 250 -5.77 2.79 6.98
CA GLN A 250 -6.25 3.07 5.62
C GLN A 250 -5.23 2.69 4.54
N ILE A 251 -3.93 2.87 4.80
CA ILE A 251 -2.85 2.42 3.91
C ILE A 251 -2.88 0.90 3.74
N LEU A 252 -3.04 0.15 4.83
CA LEU A 252 -3.12 -1.32 4.80
C LEU A 252 -4.41 -1.81 4.13
N ALA A 253 -5.50 -1.05 4.22
CA ALA A 253 -6.76 -1.33 3.54
C ALA A 253 -6.78 -0.97 2.03
N GLU A 254 -5.64 -0.58 1.46
CA GLU A 254 -5.49 -0.17 0.06
C GLU A 254 -6.37 1.04 -0.37
N ASP A 255 -6.63 1.97 0.55
CA ASP A 255 -7.36 3.20 0.24
C ASP A 255 -6.60 4.04 -0.83
N LYS A 256 -7.33 4.48 -1.87
CA LYS A 256 -6.79 5.27 -2.98
C LYS A 256 -6.11 6.56 -2.51
N THR A 257 -6.60 7.15 -1.41
CA THR A 257 -6.12 8.43 -0.84
C THR A 257 -4.65 8.37 -0.45
N PHE A 258 -4.20 7.22 0.10
CA PHE A 258 -2.84 7.04 0.62
C PHE A 258 -2.00 6.07 -0.21
N SER A 259 -2.45 5.78 -1.42
CA SER A 259 -1.79 4.87 -2.35
C SER A 259 -0.31 5.23 -2.61
N TRP A 260 0.03 6.52 -2.66
CA TRP A 260 1.41 6.97 -2.87
C TRP A 260 2.34 6.62 -1.69
N MET A 261 1.88 6.76 -0.44
CA MET A 261 2.65 6.36 0.74
C MET A 261 2.82 4.85 0.80
N ARG A 262 1.75 4.10 0.50
CA ARG A 262 1.82 2.64 0.40
C ARG A 262 2.87 2.19 -0.62
N LYS A 263 2.87 2.80 -1.81
CA LYS A 263 3.83 2.50 -2.88
C LYS A 263 5.27 2.77 -2.43
N ILE A 264 5.52 3.86 -1.71
CA ILE A 264 6.86 4.17 -1.16
C ILE A 264 7.27 3.09 -0.13
N ALA A 265 6.40 2.76 0.82
CA ALA A 265 6.69 1.76 1.84
C ALA A 265 7.01 0.40 1.21
N ILE A 266 6.17 -0.08 0.28
CA ILE A 266 6.39 -1.32 -0.47
C ILE A 266 7.70 -1.25 -1.27
N ALA A 267 7.99 -0.13 -1.94
CA ALA A 267 9.22 0.02 -2.73
C ALA A 267 10.49 -0.01 -1.87
N ILE A 268 10.47 0.57 -0.67
CA ILE A 268 11.61 0.53 0.25
C ILE A 268 11.82 -0.90 0.76
N MET A 269 10.74 -1.58 1.17
CA MET A 269 10.80 -2.94 1.70
C MET A 269 11.23 -3.96 0.63
N ALA A 270 10.66 -3.87 -0.57
CA ALA A 270 10.96 -4.78 -1.68
C ALA A 270 12.44 -4.74 -2.12
N ARG A 271 13.15 -3.61 -1.91
CA ARG A 271 14.60 -3.52 -2.18
C ARG A 271 15.46 -4.46 -1.32
N LEU A 272 14.97 -4.81 -0.13
CA LEU A 272 15.64 -5.72 0.81
C LEU A 272 14.98 -7.10 0.83
N GLY A 273 13.88 -7.27 0.10
CA GLY A 273 13.14 -8.51 0.00
C GLY A 273 13.69 -9.44 -1.06
N THR A 274 13.05 -10.59 -1.22
CA THR A 274 13.28 -11.47 -2.36
C THR A 274 12.92 -10.74 -3.65
N SER A 275 13.80 -10.78 -4.65
CA SER A 275 13.58 -10.13 -5.95
C SER A 275 13.33 -11.16 -7.04
N PHE A 276 12.18 -11.08 -7.70
CA PHE A 276 11.87 -11.73 -8.99
C PHE A 276 11.77 -10.69 -10.11
N LYS A 277 12.40 -9.52 -9.94
CA LYS A 277 12.31 -8.42 -10.89
C LYS A 277 12.75 -8.87 -12.29
N GLY A 278 11.88 -8.73 -13.29
CA GLY A 278 12.18 -9.13 -14.67
C GLY A 278 12.39 -10.63 -14.88
N ALA A 279 12.13 -11.47 -13.87
CA ALA A 279 12.26 -12.92 -14.00
C ALA A 279 11.13 -13.48 -14.88
N ASP A 280 11.43 -14.57 -15.60
CA ASP A 280 10.41 -15.36 -16.27
C ASP A 280 9.87 -16.43 -15.32
N LEU A 281 8.66 -16.21 -14.80
CA LEU A 281 7.97 -17.12 -13.88
C LEU A 281 6.87 -17.90 -14.60
N THR A 282 6.97 -18.05 -15.92
CA THR A 282 5.96 -18.76 -16.70
C THR A 282 5.79 -20.19 -16.17
N HIS A 283 4.57 -20.58 -15.79
CA HIS A 283 4.27 -21.88 -15.16
C HIS A 283 4.91 -22.14 -13.77
N ALA A 284 5.53 -21.14 -13.13
CA ALA A 284 6.05 -21.31 -11.77
C ALA A 284 4.92 -21.49 -10.74
N ASP A 285 5.18 -22.22 -9.66
CA ASP A 285 4.19 -22.52 -8.62
C ASP A 285 4.53 -21.86 -7.28
N PHE A 286 3.72 -20.90 -6.83
CA PHE A 286 3.80 -20.25 -5.52
C PHE A 286 2.64 -20.65 -4.60
N ALA A 287 2.00 -21.79 -4.83
CA ALA A 287 0.91 -22.24 -3.98
C ALA A 287 1.37 -22.30 -2.51
N HIS A 288 0.56 -21.76 -1.59
CA HIS A 288 0.88 -21.66 -0.16
C HIS A 288 2.19 -20.93 0.20
N ALA A 289 2.88 -20.29 -0.75
CA ALA A 289 4.11 -19.56 -0.47
C ALA A 289 3.82 -18.28 0.32
N THR A 290 4.77 -17.85 1.15
CA THR A 290 4.74 -16.52 1.77
C THR A 290 5.49 -15.54 0.88
N LEU A 291 4.79 -14.56 0.30
CA LEU A 291 5.32 -13.60 -0.69
C LEU A 291 5.46 -12.18 -0.16
N LYS A 292 5.65 -12.09 1.16
CA LYS A 292 5.75 -10.84 1.90
C LYS A 292 6.86 -9.96 1.34
N ASN A 293 6.60 -8.67 1.08
CA ASN A 293 7.61 -7.70 0.63
C ASN A 293 8.50 -8.18 -0.53
N THR A 294 7.94 -8.97 -1.45
CA THR A 294 8.67 -9.53 -2.61
C THR A 294 8.57 -8.60 -3.81
N ASP A 295 9.61 -8.50 -4.65
CA ASP A 295 9.60 -7.69 -5.87
C ASP A 295 9.30 -8.53 -7.13
N PHE A 296 8.12 -8.35 -7.73
CA PHE A 296 7.72 -8.93 -9.01
C PHE A 296 7.73 -7.90 -10.15
N THR A 297 8.35 -6.73 -9.97
CA THR A 297 8.35 -5.67 -10.99
C THR A 297 8.83 -6.21 -12.34
N ASN A 298 8.05 -5.98 -13.41
CA ASN A 298 8.32 -6.47 -14.77
C ASN A 298 8.47 -8.00 -14.91
N ALA A 299 8.09 -8.80 -13.90
CA ALA A 299 8.17 -10.25 -14.01
C ALA A 299 7.11 -10.79 -15.00
N ILE A 300 7.45 -11.86 -15.71
CA ILE A 300 6.51 -12.56 -16.59
C ILE A 300 5.76 -13.59 -15.76
N LEU A 301 4.48 -13.34 -15.49
CA LEU A 301 3.63 -14.17 -14.60
C LEU A 301 2.67 -15.08 -15.36
N LYS A 302 3.04 -15.51 -16.57
CA LYS A 302 2.16 -16.29 -17.43
C LYS A 302 1.92 -17.66 -16.81
N ARG A 303 0.67 -17.96 -16.50
CA ARG A 303 0.19 -19.22 -15.93
C ARG A 303 0.90 -19.57 -14.61
N THR A 304 1.42 -18.57 -13.90
CA THR A 304 2.01 -18.73 -12.57
C THR A 304 0.91 -19.03 -11.55
N HIS A 305 1.11 -20.01 -10.67
CA HIS A 305 0.14 -20.41 -9.67
C HIS A 305 0.35 -19.62 -8.38
N PHE A 306 -0.69 -18.91 -7.90
CA PHE A 306 -0.64 -18.15 -6.63
C PHE A 306 -1.67 -18.67 -5.60
N HIS A 307 -2.22 -19.87 -5.81
CA HIS A 307 -3.32 -20.37 -4.98
C HIS A 307 -2.92 -20.43 -3.50
N LEU A 308 -3.68 -19.77 -2.63
CA LEU A 308 -3.43 -19.69 -1.19
C LEU A 308 -2.05 -19.10 -0.81
N ALA A 309 -1.38 -18.38 -1.73
CA ALA A 309 -0.20 -17.61 -1.42
C ALA A 309 -0.55 -16.50 -0.41
N GLN A 310 0.35 -16.27 0.53
CA GLN A 310 0.15 -15.34 1.64
C GLN A 310 0.92 -14.04 1.41
N HIS A 311 0.37 -12.93 1.88
CA HIS A 311 1.02 -11.62 1.91
C HIS A 311 1.39 -10.99 0.55
N LEU A 312 0.72 -11.42 -0.52
CA LEU A 312 0.89 -10.88 -1.87
C LEU A 312 0.47 -9.40 -1.98
N GLU A 313 -0.40 -8.92 -1.08
CA GLU A 313 -0.79 -7.52 -0.95
C GLU A 313 0.36 -6.59 -0.54
N THR A 314 1.45 -7.14 0.01
CA THR A 314 2.65 -6.37 0.38
C THR A 314 3.77 -6.44 -0.65
N ALA A 315 3.56 -7.21 -1.73
CA ALA A 315 4.52 -7.34 -2.82
C ALA A 315 4.51 -6.13 -3.74
N LYS A 316 5.66 -5.85 -4.33
CA LYS A 316 5.80 -4.84 -5.38
C LYS A 316 5.52 -5.52 -6.73
N VAL A 317 4.46 -5.09 -7.41
CA VAL A 317 3.90 -5.80 -8.57
C VAL A 317 3.79 -4.91 -9.81
N ASP A 318 4.56 -3.83 -9.86
CA ASP A 318 4.52 -2.84 -10.94
C ASP A 318 4.72 -3.51 -12.32
N ASN A 319 3.89 -3.12 -13.29
CA ASN A 319 3.89 -3.65 -14.66
C ASN A 319 3.58 -5.15 -14.79
N THR A 320 2.78 -5.70 -13.87
CA THR A 320 2.29 -7.09 -13.93
C THR A 320 0.76 -7.16 -13.88
N ILE A 321 0.19 -8.33 -14.18
CA ILE A 321 -1.25 -8.60 -14.02
C ILE A 321 -1.74 -8.42 -12.56
N LEU A 322 -0.82 -8.54 -11.59
CA LEU A 322 -1.10 -8.39 -10.16
C LEU A 322 -1.25 -6.92 -9.73
N SER A 323 -1.11 -5.95 -10.63
CA SER A 323 -1.27 -4.52 -10.31
C SER A 323 -2.68 -4.20 -9.78
N HIS A 324 -3.70 -4.92 -10.25
CA HIS A 324 -5.08 -4.77 -9.80
C HIS A 324 -5.36 -5.67 -8.60
N SER A 325 -5.91 -5.11 -7.51
CA SER A 325 -6.22 -5.85 -6.27
C SER A 325 -7.21 -6.99 -6.51
N GLN A 326 -8.23 -6.77 -7.33
CA GLN A 326 -9.21 -7.80 -7.68
C GLN A 326 -8.55 -8.99 -8.40
N VAL A 327 -7.61 -8.71 -9.33
CA VAL A 327 -6.85 -9.77 -10.02
C VAL A 327 -5.97 -10.54 -9.03
N ARG A 328 -5.30 -9.87 -8.08
CA ARG A 328 -4.56 -10.55 -7.01
C ARG A 328 -5.47 -11.45 -6.17
N ASN A 329 -6.64 -10.94 -5.78
CA ASN A 329 -7.57 -11.69 -4.95
C ASN A 329 -8.01 -12.97 -5.66
N VAL A 330 -8.46 -12.88 -6.91
CA VAL A 330 -8.99 -14.05 -7.63
C VAL A 330 -7.92 -15.11 -7.94
N VAL A 331 -6.67 -14.72 -8.26
CA VAL A 331 -5.60 -15.72 -8.52
C VAL A 331 -5.15 -16.44 -7.24
N VAL A 332 -5.32 -15.81 -6.08
CA VAL A 332 -5.01 -16.39 -4.76
C VAL A 332 -6.16 -17.24 -4.23
N THR A 333 -7.36 -16.68 -4.16
CA THR A 333 -8.53 -17.33 -3.54
C THR A 333 -9.22 -18.32 -4.46
N LYS A 334 -9.04 -18.17 -5.78
CA LYS A 334 -9.79 -18.91 -6.82
C LYS A 334 -11.30 -18.75 -6.69
N ARG A 335 -11.76 -17.64 -6.10
CA ARG A 335 -13.17 -17.32 -5.87
C ARG A 335 -13.41 -15.83 -6.06
N VAL A 336 -14.57 -15.48 -6.60
CA VAL A 336 -15.02 -14.09 -6.76
C VAL A 336 -16.05 -13.71 -5.69
N SER A 337 -16.03 -12.47 -5.20
CA SER A 337 -17.06 -11.94 -4.31
C SER A 337 -17.72 -10.71 -4.92
N LYS A 338 -18.64 -10.91 -5.88
CA LYS A 338 -19.30 -9.83 -6.67
C LYS A 338 -18.30 -8.89 -7.38
N ASP A 339 -17.14 -9.43 -7.75
CA ASP A 339 -16.08 -8.66 -8.40
C ASP A 339 -16.35 -8.50 -9.89
N SER A 340 -16.21 -7.26 -10.39
CA SER A 340 -16.09 -6.98 -11.81
C SER A 340 -14.62 -6.85 -12.17
N PHE A 341 -14.22 -7.60 -13.19
CA PHE A 341 -12.94 -7.53 -13.90
C PHE A 341 -13.08 -6.78 -15.23
N ALA A 342 -14.12 -5.95 -15.37
CA ALA A 342 -14.38 -5.24 -16.62
C ALA A 342 -13.17 -4.37 -17.02
N GLY A 343 -12.73 -4.50 -18.27
CA GLY A 343 -11.56 -3.83 -18.82
C GLY A 343 -10.21 -4.21 -18.19
N CYS A 344 -10.16 -5.19 -17.28
CA CYS A 344 -8.92 -5.60 -16.63
C CYS A 344 -8.03 -6.43 -17.58
N ASN A 345 -6.71 -6.35 -17.34
CA ASN A 345 -5.74 -7.23 -17.98
C ASN A 345 -5.46 -8.45 -17.06
N LEU A 346 -5.95 -9.61 -17.46
CA LEU A 346 -5.69 -10.92 -16.86
C LEU A 346 -4.93 -11.83 -17.83
N LYS A 347 -4.15 -11.25 -18.76
CA LYS A 347 -3.43 -12.01 -19.77
C LYS A 347 -2.49 -13.01 -19.12
N GLY A 348 -2.68 -14.29 -19.43
CA GLY A 348 -1.91 -15.39 -18.86
C GLY A 348 -2.26 -15.72 -17.40
N ALA A 349 -3.30 -15.14 -16.80
CA ALA A 349 -3.66 -15.46 -15.42
C ALA A 349 -3.96 -16.96 -15.25
N ASN A 350 -3.52 -17.54 -14.15
CA ASN A 350 -3.92 -18.89 -13.78
C ASN A 350 -5.19 -18.87 -12.94
N LEU A 351 -6.29 -19.36 -13.49
CA LEU A 351 -7.61 -19.49 -12.87
C LEU A 351 -8.10 -20.96 -12.94
N LEU A 352 -7.17 -21.91 -12.98
CA LEU A 352 -7.45 -23.35 -12.92
C LEU A 352 -8.39 -23.65 -11.75
N GLY A 353 -9.52 -24.30 -12.03
CA GLY A 353 -10.51 -24.73 -11.03
C GLY A 353 -11.19 -23.61 -10.25
N ALA A 354 -11.11 -22.36 -10.71
CA ALA A 354 -11.67 -21.22 -9.99
C ALA A 354 -13.21 -21.19 -10.04
N ASP A 355 -13.84 -20.78 -8.94
CA ASP A 355 -15.26 -20.43 -8.88
C ASP A 355 -15.43 -18.97 -9.31
N LEU A 356 -15.85 -18.78 -10.54
CA LEU A 356 -16.02 -17.50 -11.24
C LEU A 356 -17.49 -17.28 -11.64
N ARG A 357 -18.42 -17.93 -10.94
CA ARG A 357 -19.85 -17.84 -11.24
C ARG A 357 -20.32 -16.39 -11.17
N ASN A 358 -21.03 -15.95 -12.20
CA ASN A 358 -21.53 -14.59 -12.37
C ASN A 358 -20.44 -13.50 -12.36
N ALA A 359 -19.16 -13.86 -12.56
CA ALA A 359 -18.09 -12.87 -12.68
C ALA A 359 -18.27 -12.01 -13.94
N ASP A 360 -17.90 -10.73 -13.86
CA ASP A 360 -17.96 -9.82 -14.98
C ASP A 360 -16.57 -9.61 -15.60
N PHE A 361 -16.35 -10.15 -16.78
CA PHE A 361 -15.15 -10.01 -17.61
C PHE A 361 -15.40 -9.11 -18.84
N THR A 362 -16.39 -8.22 -18.79
CA THR A 362 -16.72 -7.35 -19.93
C THR A 362 -15.49 -6.58 -20.41
N GLU A 363 -15.15 -6.68 -21.70
CA GLU A 363 -13.97 -6.01 -22.30
C GLU A 363 -12.63 -6.36 -21.64
N ALA A 364 -12.56 -7.40 -20.81
CA ALA A 364 -11.31 -7.84 -20.19
C ALA A 364 -10.39 -8.55 -21.19
N ASP A 365 -9.08 -8.42 -20.99
CA ASP A 365 -8.09 -9.23 -21.71
C ASP A 365 -7.74 -10.47 -20.89
N ILE A 366 -8.32 -11.61 -21.26
CA ILE A 366 -8.09 -12.92 -20.66
C ILE A 366 -7.29 -13.84 -21.61
N SER A 367 -6.57 -13.26 -22.58
CA SER A 367 -5.76 -14.01 -23.53
C SER A 367 -4.69 -14.84 -22.80
N GLU A 368 -4.34 -16.02 -23.31
CA GLU A 368 -3.36 -16.95 -22.72
C GLU A 368 -3.69 -17.46 -21.29
N ALA A 369 -4.79 -17.01 -20.67
CA ALA A 369 -5.20 -17.39 -19.32
C ALA A 369 -5.66 -18.86 -19.24
N THR A 370 -5.56 -19.45 -18.06
CA THR A 370 -5.99 -20.84 -17.79
C THR A 370 -7.28 -20.84 -16.98
N PHE A 371 -8.37 -21.25 -17.60
CA PHE A 371 -9.69 -21.51 -16.99
C PHE A 371 -10.03 -23.00 -16.97
N GLU A 372 -9.04 -23.88 -17.14
CA GLU A 372 -9.28 -25.32 -17.11
C GLU A 372 -10.01 -25.72 -15.82
N CYS A 373 -11.08 -26.51 -15.95
CA CYS A 373 -11.98 -26.89 -14.85
C CYS A 373 -12.64 -25.74 -14.06
N ALA A 374 -12.58 -24.48 -14.52
CA ALA A 374 -13.18 -23.35 -13.83
C ALA A 374 -14.71 -23.33 -13.98
N ASP A 375 -15.40 -22.79 -12.99
CA ASP A 375 -16.84 -22.58 -13.00
C ASP A 375 -17.15 -21.14 -13.41
N LEU A 376 -17.52 -20.94 -14.68
CA LEU A 376 -17.90 -19.64 -15.27
C LEU A 376 -19.41 -19.57 -15.51
N GLU A 377 -20.22 -20.33 -14.77
CA GLU A 377 -21.68 -20.32 -14.92
C GLU A 377 -22.23 -18.90 -14.72
N GLY A 378 -23.00 -18.40 -15.70
CA GLY A 378 -23.56 -17.05 -15.66
C GLY A 378 -22.56 -15.91 -15.84
N ALA A 379 -21.27 -16.19 -16.09
CA ALA A 379 -20.25 -15.14 -16.24
C ALA A 379 -20.51 -14.25 -17.47
N ASN A 380 -20.16 -12.98 -17.37
CA ASN A 380 -20.26 -12.04 -18.48
C ASN A 380 -18.91 -11.90 -19.20
N LEU A 381 -18.79 -12.47 -20.39
CA LEU A 381 -17.60 -12.40 -21.25
C LEU A 381 -17.82 -11.48 -22.46
N THR A 382 -18.78 -10.55 -22.37
CA THR A 382 -19.09 -9.61 -23.45
C THR A 382 -17.82 -8.86 -23.88
N LYS A 383 -17.47 -8.96 -25.17
CA LYS A 383 -16.27 -8.35 -25.77
C LYS A 383 -14.94 -8.76 -25.12
N ALA A 384 -14.92 -9.80 -24.28
CA ALA A 384 -13.68 -10.27 -23.67
C ALA A 384 -12.74 -10.83 -24.75
N ARG A 385 -11.44 -10.56 -24.62
CA ARG A 385 -10.41 -11.11 -25.49
C ARG A 385 -9.81 -12.37 -24.89
N ALA A 386 -10.04 -13.52 -25.51
CA ALA A 386 -9.69 -14.83 -24.97
C ALA A 386 -8.82 -15.66 -25.93
N ILE A 387 -7.98 -14.98 -26.72
CA ILE A 387 -7.05 -15.61 -27.66
C ILE A 387 -6.05 -16.49 -26.90
N LYS A 388 -5.81 -17.72 -27.35
CA LYS A 388 -4.96 -18.73 -26.66
C LYS A 388 -5.37 -19.07 -25.23
N ALA A 389 -6.56 -18.65 -24.79
CA ALA A 389 -7.06 -19.01 -23.46
C ALA A 389 -7.46 -20.49 -23.42
N ASP A 390 -7.37 -21.07 -22.23
CA ASP A 390 -7.65 -22.49 -22.01
C ASP A 390 -8.92 -22.67 -21.18
N PHE A 391 -10.00 -23.10 -21.82
CA PHE A 391 -11.30 -23.40 -21.19
C PHE A 391 -11.58 -24.91 -21.16
N ARG A 392 -10.55 -25.76 -21.21
CA ARG A 392 -10.77 -27.22 -21.15
C ARG A 392 -11.55 -27.60 -19.90
N GLN A 393 -12.63 -28.36 -20.05
CA GLN A 393 -13.50 -28.76 -18.92
C GLN A 393 -14.10 -27.60 -18.11
N ALA A 394 -14.04 -26.36 -18.60
CA ALA A 394 -14.67 -25.23 -17.94
C ALA A 394 -16.20 -25.30 -18.08
N LYS A 395 -16.93 -24.85 -17.06
CA LYS A 395 -18.39 -24.73 -17.12
C LYS A 395 -18.77 -23.33 -17.61
N LEU A 396 -19.47 -23.24 -18.74
CA LEU A 396 -19.86 -21.98 -19.39
C LEU A 396 -21.38 -21.81 -19.52
N THR A 397 -22.16 -22.68 -18.87
CA THR A 397 -23.62 -22.60 -18.91
C THR A 397 -24.12 -21.22 -18.47
N GLY A 398 -24.99 -20.62 -19.27
CA GLY A 398 -25.55 -19.30 -19.00
C GLY A 398 -24.57 -18.13 -19.11
N ALA A 399 -23.33 -18.34 -19.56
CA ALA A 399 -22.39 -17.25 -19.78
C ALA A 399 -22.84 -16.35 -20.96
N CYS A 400 -22.53 -15.05 -20.88
CA CYS A 400 -22.77 -14.11 -21.97
C CYS A 400 -21.52 -13.98 -22.85
N LEU A 401 -21.63 -14.38 -24.12
CA LEU A 401 -20.53 -14.42 -25.11
C LEU A 401 -20.71 -13.40 -26.25
N GLU A 402 -21.45 -12.33 -26.00
CA GLU A 402 -21.67 -11.24 -26.97
C GLU A 402 -20.33 -10.64 -27.42
N ALA A 403 -20.02 -10.70 -28.72
CA ALA A 403 -18.74 -10.25 -29.28
C ALA A 403 -17.49 -10.84 -28.58
N TRP A 404 -17.61 -12.02 -27.98
CA TRP A 404 -16.49 -12.74 -27.38
C TRP A 404 -15.44 -13.07 -28.45
N GLN A 405 -14.19 -12.64 -28.22
CA GLN A 405 -13.11 -12.75 -29.19
C GLN A 405 -12.26 -13.98 -28.88
N ILE A 406 -12.45 -15.03 -29.68
CA ILE A 406 -11.68 -16.26 -29.66
C ILE A 406 -11.11 -16.53 -31.05
N ASP A 407 -10.14 -17.44 -31.12
CA ASP A 407 -9.54 -17.91 -32.37
C ASP A 407 -9.30 -19.42 -32.34
N LYS A 408 -8.72 -19.96 -33.42
CA LYS A 408 -8.37 -21.39 -33.52
C LYS A 408 -7.47 -21.90 -32.40
N THR A 409 -6.68 -21.02 -31.77
CA THR A 409 -5.75 -21.36 -30.68
C THR A 409 -6.41 -21.41 -29.30
N THR A 410 -7.66 -20.95 -29.20
CA THR A 410 -8.45 -21.02 -27.98
C THR A 410 -8.89 -22.47 -27.73
N GLN A 411 -8.63 -22.98 -26.52
CA GLN A 411 -8.93 -24.36 -26.17
C GLN A 411 -10.30 -24.44 -25.51
N LEU A 412 -11.21 -25.19 -26.12
CA LEU A 412 -12.59 -25.41 -25.64
C LEU A 412 -12.92 -26.91 -25.52
N LYS A 413 -11.91 -27.77 -25.61
CA LYS A 413 -12.10 -29.23 -25.58
C LYS A 413 -12.77 -29.62 -24.25
N ASP A 414 -13.82 -30.43 -24.34
CA ASP A 414 -14.59 -30.91 -23.17
C ASP A 414 -15.23 -29.78 -22.34
N ALA A 415 -15.37 -28.56 -22.87
CA ALA A 415 -16.07 -27.48 -22.17
C ALA A 415 -17.55 -27.87 -21.94
N ILE A 416 -18.01 -27.66 -20.71
CA ILE A 416 -19.35 -28.04 -20.26
C ILE A 416 -20.28 -26.84 -20.42
N CYS A 417 -21.24 -26.93 -21.34
CA CYS A 417 -22.13 -25.82 -21.60
C CYS A 417 -23.49 -26.32 -22.07
N ASP A 418 -24.56 -26.04 -21.33
CA ASP A 418 -25.92 -26.36 -21.77
C ASP A 418 -26.47 -25.29 -22.73
N TYR A 419 -26.20 -24.01 -22.45
CA TYR A 419 -26.62 -22.87 -23.25
C TYR A 419 -25.76 -21.65 -22.91
N VAL A 420 -25.76 -20.63 -23.78
CA VAL A 420 -25.10 -19.34 -23.59
C VAL A 420 -26.04 -18.19 -23.96
N TYR A 421 -25.66 -16.96 -23.65
CA TYR A 421 -26.31 -15.76 -24.14
C TYR A 421 -25.42 -15.02 -25.14
N LEU A 422 -26.04 -14.47 -26.18
CA LEU A 422 -25.37 -13.73 -27.27
C LEU A 422 -25.65 -12.23 -27.22
N ALA A 423 -26.32 -11.76 -26.17
CA ALA A 423 -26.62 -10.35 -25.91
C ALA A 423 -26.72 -10.12 -24.40
N GLN A 424 -26.30 -8.94 -23.94
CA GLN A 424 -26.43 -8.51 -22.55
C GLN A 424 -27.86 -8.66 -21.99
N LYS A 425 -27.96 -8.71 -20.66
CA LYS A 425 -29.22 -8.92 -19.93
C LYS A 425 -29.95 -10.20 -20.33
N GLN A 426 -29.19 -11.21 -20.77
CA GLN A 426 -29.71 -12.54 -21.12
C GLN A 426 -30.77 -12.51 -22.24
N LEU A 427 -30.72 -11.50 -23.11
CA LEU A 427 -31.77 -11.25 -24.12
C LEU A 427 -31.78 -12.27 -25.26
N LYS A 428 -30.65 -12.95 -25.54
CA LYS A 428 -30.51 -13.87 -26.68
C LYS A 428 -29.87 -15.19 -26.28
N ARG A 429 -30.68 -16.14 -25.81
CA ARG A 429 -30.22 -17.50 -25.46
C ARG A 429 -29.89 -18.33 -26.71
N TYR A 430 -28.84 -19.13 -26.65
CA TYR A 430 -28.50 -20.13 -27.66
C TYR A 430 -27.96 -21.42 -27.01
N PRO A 431 -28.42 -22.61 -27.41
CA PRO A 431 -29.55 -22.87 -28.30
C PRO A 431 -30.89 -22.44 -27.65
N LEU A 432 -31.88 -22.05 -28.45
CA LEU A 432 -33.10 -21.40 -27.94
C LEU A 432 -33.99 -22.33 -27.08
N TYR A 433 -34.15 -23.59 -27.52
CA TYR A 433 -35.12 -24.55 -26.95
C TYR A 433 -34.51 -25.88 -26.54
N ARG A 434 -33.18 -26.02 -26.60
CA ARG A 434 -32.48 -27.25 -26.22
C ARG A 434 -31.15 -26.95 -25.57
N LYS A 435 -30.52 -28.01 -25.05
CA LYS A 435 -29.14 -27.97 -24.57
C LYS A 435 -28.18 -28.30 -25.73
N PHE A 436 -26.94 -27.80 -25.66
CA PHE A 436 -25.88 -28.36 -26.46
C PHE A 436 -25.66 -29.83 -26.09
N VAL A 437 -25.36 -30.66 -27.08
CA VAL A 437 -24.84 -32.01 -26.83
C VAL A 437 -23.31 -31.94 -26.59
N PRO A 438 -22.69 -32.97 -26.02
CA PRO A 438 -21.24 -32.99 -25.81
C PRO A 438 -20.46 -32.60 -27.08
N GLU A 439 -19.39 -31.81 -26.89
CA GLU A 439 -18.52 -31.25 -27.95
C GLU A 439 -19.16 -30.23 -28.90
N GLU A 440 -20.49 -30.19 -29.04
CA GLU A 440 -21.20 -29.29 -29.97
C GLU A 440 -20.88 -27.82 -29.71
N PHE A 441 -20.85 -27.40 -28.44
CA PHE A 441 -20.50 -26.03 -28.06
C PHE A 441 -19.12 -25.63 -28.58
N SER A 442 -18.13 -26.52 -28.45
CA SER A 442 -16.74 -26.23 -28.83
C SER A 442 -16.58 -26.03 -30.34
N ILE A 443 -17.32 -26.81 -31.13
CA ILE A 443 -17.35 -26.72 -32.59
C ILE A 443 -18.07 -25.44 -33.01
N TRP A 444 -19.27 -25.21 -32.47
CA TRP A 444 -20.08 -24.03 -32.75
C TRP A 444 -19.33 -22.72 -32.42
N ALA A 445 -18.68 -22.65 -31.27
CA ALA A 445 -17.96 -21.46 -30.83
C ALA A 445 -16.85 -21.10 -31.81
N LYS A 446 -16.07 -22.09 -32.29
CA LYS A 446 -15.00 -21.86 -33.26
C LYS A 446 -15.54 -21.48 -34.64
N GLN A 447 -16.57 -22.15 -35.15
CA GLN A 447 -17.14 -21.87 -36.47
C GLN A 447 -17.86 -20.52 -36.55
N SER A 448 -18.51 -20.08 -35.47
CA SER A 448 -19.26 -18.80 -35.46
C SER A 448 -18.39 -17.55 -35.37
N ARG A 449 -17.07 -17.72 -35.39
CA ARG A 449 -16.05 -16.68 -35.14
C ARG A 449 -14.88 -16.72 -36.12
N GLU A 450 -14.87 -17.68 -37.05
CA GLU A 450 -14.12 -17.62 -38.32
C GLU A 450 -14.94 -16.82 -39.33
#